data_AF-A0A955ZHN6-F1
#
_entry.id   AF-A0A955ZHN6-F1
#
_cell.length_a   1.000
_cell.length_b   1.000
_cell.length_c   1.000
_cell.angle_alpha   90.00
_cell.angle_beta   90.00
_cell.angle_gamma   90.00
#
_symmetry.space_group_name_H-M   'P 1'
#
loop_
_entity.id
_entity.type
_entity.pdbx_description
1 polymer ?
#
loop_
_entity_poly.entity_id
_entity_poly.type
_entity_poly.pdbx_seq_one_letter_code
_entity_poly.pdbx_strand_id
1 'polypeptide(L)'
;MTRRPDLDETLTLVRGDPRTQRLPKDPTHAVTAFAPPAEELIQLTARLDLDSPESIAASSGKVPQPRVPLPADAPEWMRAARVLAESLESAIARGLIPDEEQAAIVRAWDAWTMNGVRHGVVLKVARLVRRAHEALRQAVPPSEQTIQGCAEIIYNNLPPKQRENIPFERALWVVRSIALVPDPWVAIFHGSIELLGWADGARAHAAYVIRSAIHRGGSQ
;
A
#
# COMPACT_ATOMS: atom_id res chain seq x y z
N MET A 1 -3.31 36.99 -39.46
CA MET A 1 -4.74 36.75 -39.70
C MET A 1 -4.91 35.37 -40.30
N THR A 2 -5.24 34.38 -39.47
CA THR A 2 -5.67 33.06 -39.92
C THR A 2 -6.54 32.45 -38.82
N ARG A 3 -7.74 32.03 -39.22
CA ARG A 3 -8.92 31.74 -38.40
C ARG A 3 -8.73 30.53 -37.48
N ARG A 4 -9.25 30.65 -36.24
CA ARG A 4 -9.61 29.52 -35.37
C ARG A 4 -10.78 28.75 -35.99
N PRO A 5 -10.80 27.41 -35.91
CA PRO A 5 -12.04 26.66 -35.98
C PRO A 5 -12.65 26.49 -34.57
N ASP A 6 -13.95 26.79 -34.48
CA ASP A 6 -14.87 26.44 -33.41
C ASP A 6 -14.85 24.94 -33.11
N LEU A 7 -14.88 24.58 -31.83
CA LEU A 7 -15.05 23.22 -31.33
C LEU A 7 -16.35 23.08 -30.52
N ASP A 8 -17.39 23.83 -30.90
CA ASP A 8 -18.70 23.83 -30.24
C ASP A 8 -19.71 22.81 -30.84
N GLU A 9 -19.28 21.93 -31.75
CA GLU A 9 -20.19 20.96 -32.39
C GLU A 9 -19.65 19.53 -32.32
N THR A 10 -19.81 18.87 -31.18
CA THR A 10 -19.98 17.39 -31.12
C THR A 10 -20.60 16.93 -29.79
N LEU A 11 -21.66 17.60 -29.34
CA LEU A 11 -22.63 17.03 -28.39
C LEU A 11 -23.80 16.44 -29.19
N THR A 12 -23.58 15.29 -29.82
CA THR A 12 -24.67 14.49 -30.38
C THR A 12 -25.08 13.43 -29.37
N LEU A 13 -26.29 13.62 -28.85
CA LEU A 13 -27.13 12.66 -28.15
C LEU A 13 -26.87 11.21 -28.59
N VAL A 14 -26.40 10.36 -27.66
CA VAL A 14 -26.66 8.92 -27.72
C VAL A 14 -27.78 8.63 -26.71
N ARG A 15 -29.02 8.65 -27.22
CA ARG A 15 -30.16 7.96 -26.61
C ARG A 15 -29.85 6.46 -26.58
N GLY A 16 -30.14 5.83 -25.44
CA GLY A 16 -29.61 4.53 -25.04
C GLY A 16 -30.27 3.30 -25.65
N ASP A 17 -29.63 2.16 -25.40
CA ASP A 17 -30.16 0.79 -25.49
C ASP A 17 -29.28 -0.17 -24.62
N PRO A 18 -29.67 -1.43 -24.36
CA PRO A 18 -30.37 -1.91 -23.18
C PRO A 18 -29.43 -2.68 -22.24
N ARG A 19 -28.27 -2.11 -21.93
CA ARG A 19 -27.34 -2.66 -20.90
C ARG A 19 -27.39 -1.90 -19.58
N THR A 20 -28.57 -1.33 -19.29
CA THR A 20 -29.04 -1.07 -17.94
C THR A 20 -29.10 -2.39 -17.15
N GLN A 21 -27.94 -2.88 -16.70
CA GLN A 21 -27.92 -3.67 -15.48
C GLN A 21 -28.33 -2.71 -14.36
N ARG A 22 -29.64 -2.72 -14.08
CA ARG A 22 -30.20 -2.16 -12.87
C ARG A 22 -29.39 -2.72 -11.70
N LEU A 23 -28.71 -1.84 -10.97
CA LEU A 23 -28.17 -2.18 -9.66
C LEU A 23 -29.29 -2.85 -8.84
N PRO A 24 -29.04 -4.02 -8.23
CA PRO A 24 -30.01 -4.65 -7.34
C PRO A 24 -30.41 -3.68 -6.23
N LYS A 25 -31.72 -3.57 -5.97
CA LYS A 25 -32.33 -2.59 -5.07
C LYS A 25 -32.33 -3.01 -3.59
N ASP A 26 -31.55 -4.00 -3.20
CA ASP A 26 -31.50 -4.51 -1.82
C ASP A 26 -30.07 -4.53 -1.26
N PRO A 27 -29.76 -3.72 -0.22
CA PRO A 27 -28.48 -3.73 0.45
C PRO A 27 -28.54 -4.66 1.68
N THR A 28 -28.66 -5.97 1.46
CA THR A 28 -28.61 -6.95 2.55
C THR A 28 -27.94 -8.24 2.08
N HIS A 29 -26.71 -8.13 1.59
CA HIS A 29 -25.77 -9.24 1.63
C HIS A 29 -24.74 -8.96 2.71
N ALA A 30 -24.83 -9.70 3.81
CA ALA A 30 -23.78 -9.78 4.80
C ALA A 30 -22.50 -10.27 4.11
N VAL A 31 -21.48 -9.41 4.05
CA VAL A 31 -20.13 -9.78 3.66
C VAL A 31 -19.59 -10.71 4.74
N THR A 32 -19.58 -12.01 4.47
CA THR A 32 -18.84 -12.97 5.29
C THR A 32 -17.36 -12.92 4.92
N ALA A 33 -16.49 -13.00 5.94
CA ALA A 33 -15.07 -13.12 5.73
C ALA A 33 -14.76 -14.38 4.90
N PHE A 34 -13.94 -14.25 3.86
CA PHE A 34 -13.47 -15.38 3.08
C PHE A 34 -12.57 -16.25 3.98
N ALA A 35 -13.08 -17.40 4.42
CA ALA A 35 -12.31 -18.44 5.08
C ALA A 35 -11.99 -19.52 4.03
N PRO A 36 -10.72 -19.77 3.70
CA PRO A 36 -10.37 -20.86 2.79
C PRO A 36 -10.77 -22.21 3.41
N PRO A 37 -11.28 -23.17 2.63
CA PRO A 37 -11.67 -24.48 3.13
C PRO A 37 -10.45 -25.22 3.69
N ALA A 38 -10.58 -25.79 4.89
CA ALA A 38 -9.50 -26.44 5.63
C ALA A 38 -8.78 -27.56 4.85
N GLU A 39 -9.42 -28.12 3.82
CA GLU A 39 -8.83 -29.12 2.93
C GLU A 39 -7.66 -28.59 2.10
N GLU A 40 -7.68 -27.31 1.68
CA GLU A 40 -6.55 -26.71 0.93
C GLU A 40 -5.31 -26.52 1.82
N LEU A 41 -5.51 -26.23 3.11
CA LEU A 41 -4.42 -26.15 4.09
C LEU A 41 -3.78 -27.52 4.32
N ILE A 42 -4.58 -28.58 4.48
CA ILE A 42 -4.07 -29.95 4.69
C ILE A 42 -3.26 -30.46 3.50
N GLN A 43 -3.66 -30.13 2.26
CA GLN A 43 -2.91 -30.50 1.06
C GLN A 43 -1.59 -29.73 0.90
N LEU A 44 -1.52 -28.49 1.41
CA LEU A 44 -0.28 -27.70 1.46
C LEU A 44 0.69 -28.24 2.52
N THR A 45 0.20 -28.69 3.68
CA THR A 45 1.03 -29.33 4.70
C THR A 45 1.56 -30.69 4.25
N ALA A 46 0.77 -31.48 3.53
CA ALA A 46 1.18 -32.79 3.01
C ALA A 46 2.25 -32.71 1.90
N ARG A 47 2.40 -31.57 1.23
CA ARG A 47 3.46 -31.31 0.24
C ARG A 47 4.78 -30.86 0.87
N LEU A 48 4.74 -30.41 2.12
CA LEU A 48 5.90 -30.04 2.92
C LEU A 48 6.28 -31.27 3.73
N ASP A 49 7.10 -32.14 3.14
CA ASP A 49 7.59 -33.40 3.72
C ASP A 49 8.46 -33.11 4.96
N LEU A 50 7.82 -32.82 6.09
CA LEU A 50 8.44 -32.35 7.34
C LEU A 50 8.87 -33.48 8.28
N ASP A 51 8.60 -34.74 7.95
CA ASP A 51 8.83 -35.88 8.85
C ASP A 51 9.79 -36.94 8.29
N SER A 52 10.80 -36.56 7.49
CA SER A 52 11.92 -37.46 7.18
C SER A 52 13.05 -37.33 8.23
N PRO A 53 13.26 -38.33 9.11
CA PRO A 53 14.33 -38.29 10.12
C PRO A 53 15.74 -38.34 9.52
N GLU A 54 15.90 -38.61 8.22
CA GLU A 54 17.19 -38.62 7.54
C GLU A 54 17.69 -37.20 7.16
N SER A 55 16.83 -36.17 7.18
CA SER A 55 17.24 -34.78 6.92
C SER A 55 17.83 -34.08 8.16
N ILE A 56 17.67 -34.64 9.37
CA ILE A 56 18.11 -34.02 10.62
C ILE A 56 19.63 -34.25 10.86
N ALA A 57 20.23 -35.26 10.24
CA ALA A 57 21.66 -35.55 10.39
C ALA A 57 22.58 -34.78 9.43
N ALA A 58 22.07 -34.16 8.37
CA ALA A 58 22.87 -33.46 7.35
C ALA A 58 23.13 -31.96 7.64
N SER A 59 22.57 -31.41 8.73
CA SER A 59 22.65 -29.99 9.06
C SER A 59 23.63 -29.65 10.20
N SER A 60 24.56 -30.56 10.54
CA SER A 60 25.70 -30.25 11.39
C SER A 60 26.79 -29.54 10.56
N GLY A 61 26.48 -28.31 10.09
CA GLY A 61 27.35 -27.55 9.21
C GLY A 61 27.36 -26.06 9.53
N LYS A 62 28.33 -25.66 10.36
CA LYS A 62 28.75 -24.27 10.64
C LYS A 62 27.68 -23.32 11.21
N VAL A 63 27.75 -23.13 12.52
CA VAL A 63 27.36 -21.87 13.19
C VAL A 63 28.01 -20.70 12.42
N PRO A 64 27.26 -19.68 11.96
CA PRO A 64 27.84 -18.52 11.30
C PRO A 64 28.82 -17.81 12.25
N GLN A 65 30.03 -17.53 11.77
CA GLN A 65 31.04 -16.79 12.53
C GLN A 65 30.53 -15.41 12.97
N PRO A 66 31.04 -14.86 14.09
CA PRO A 66 30.74 -13.50 14.53
C PRO A 66 31.10 -12.52 13.41
N ARG A 67 30.08 -11.80 12.92
CA ARG A 67 30.25 -10.82 11.84
C ARG A 67 31.03 -9.63 12.35
N VAL A 68 31.99 -9.19 11.54
CA VAL A 68 32.91 -8.07 11.77
C VAL A 68 32.28 -6.97 12.65
N PRO A 69 32.86 -6.67 13.83
CA PRO A 69 32.35 -5.62 14.71
C PRO A 69 32.31 -4.29 13.94
N LEU A 70 31.21 -3.55 14.13
CA LEU A 70 31.08 -2.23 13.53
C LEU A 70 32.20 -1.31 14.04
N PRO A 71 32.73 -0.40 13.21
CA PRO A 71 33.60 0.68 13.68
C PRO A 71 32.93 1.45 14.83
N ALA A 72 33.72 1.93 15.80
CA ALA A 72 33.19 2.67 16.95
C ALA A 72 32.48 3.99 16.54
N ASP A 73 32.86 4.53 15.39
CA ASP A 73 32.31 5.73 14.75
C ASP A 73 31.18 5.41 13.74
N ALA A 74 30.64 4.19 13.75
CA ALA A 74 29.59 3.80 12.82
C ALA A 74 28.35 4.73 12.94
N PRO A 75 27.84 5.27 11.83
CA PRO A 75 26.65 6.10 11.84
C PRO A 75 25.44 5.33 12.37
N GLU A 76 24.45 6.06 12.89
CA GLU A 76 23.27 5.49 13.54
C GLU A 76 22.52 4.48 12.65
N TRP A 77 22.39 4.77 11.36
CA TRP A 77 21.74 3.86 10.41
C TRP A 77 22.45 2.49 10.31
N MET A 78 23.79 2.44 10.41
CA MET A 78 24.55 1.18 10.37
C MET A 78 24.32 0.37 11.64
N ARG A 79 24.27 1.04 12.79
CA ARG A 79 23.99 0.40 14.08
C ARG A 79 22.57 -0.16 14.11
N ALA A 80 21.59 0.62 13.67
CA ALA A 80 20.20 0.16 13.56
C ALA A 80 20.06 -1.02 12.58
N ALA A 81 20.70 -0.96 11.42
CA ALA A 81 20.69 -2.05 10.44
C ALA A 81 21.34 -3.33 10.99
N ARG A 82 22.42 -3.21 11.78
CA ARG A 82 23.05 -4.36 12.46
C ARG A 82 22.12 -5.02 13.46
N VAL A 83 21.51 -4.23 14.34
CA VAL A 83 20.54 -4.74 15.34
C VAL A 83 19.37 -5.45 14.65
N LEU A 84 18.85 -4.89 13.55
CA LEU A 84 17.80 -5.53 12.77
C LEU A 84 18.27 -6.86 12.17
N ALA A 85 19.45 -6.90 11.56
CA ALA A 85 20.00 -8.12 10.96
C ALA A 85 20.22 -9.23 12.00
N GLU A 86 20.77 -8.88 13.17
CA GLU A 86 20.99 -9.82 14.28
C GLU A 86 19.66 -10.36 14.83
N SER A 87 18.66 -9.49 14.97
CA SER A 87 17.31 -9.88 15.41
C SER A 87 16.67 -10.88 14.43
N LEU A 88 16.76 -10.60 13.12
CA LEU A 88 16.24 -11.50 12.09
C LEU A 88 16.98 -12.84 12.06
N GLU A 89 18.30 -12.84 12.25
CA GLU A 89 19.09 -14.08 12.31
C GLU A 89 18.76 -14.91 13.54
N SER A 90 18.58 -14.26 14.68
CA SER A 90 18.09 -14.91 15.91
C SER A 90 16.70 -15.50 15.71
N ALA A 91 15.78 -14.78 15.06
CA ALA A 91 14.45 -15.27 14.70
C ALA A 91 14.52 -16.51 13.79
N ILE A 92 15.34 -16.48 12.73
CA ILE A 92 15.54 -17.60 11.81
C ILE A 92 16.14 -18.81 12.53
N ALA A 93 17.15 -18.59 13.38
CA ALA A 93 17.80 -19.66 14.13
C ALA A 93 16.85 -20.35 15.14
N ARG A 94 15.89 -19.62 15.70
CA ARG A 94 14.85 -20.18 16.58
C ARG A 94 13.82 -21.03 15.84
N GLY A 95 13.63 -20.81 14.53
CA GLY A 95 12.70 -21.54 13.68
C GLY A 95 11.22 -21.20 13.92
N LEU A 96 10.76 -21.28 15.16
CA LEU A 96 9.41 -20.88 15.59
C LEU A 96 9.50 -19.55 16.34
N ILE A 97 8.87 -18.52 15.79
CA ILE A 97 8.71 -17.21 16.42
C ILE A 97 7.22 -16.94 16.71
N PRO A 98 6.89 -16.14 17.75
CA PRO A 98 5.50 -15.78 18.02
C PRO A 98 4.87 -15.03 16.83
N ASP A 99 3.57 -15.22 16.61
CA ASP A 99 2.81 -14.57 15.53
C ASP A 99 2.98 -13.03 15.52
N GLU A 100 3.09 -12.42 16.70
CA GLU A 100 3.31 -10.99 16.84
C GLU A 100 4.64 -10.53 16.21
N GLU A 101 5.70 -11.32 16.40
CA GLU A 101 7.04 -11.07 15.89
C GLU A 101 7.09 -11.34 14.37
N GLN A 102 6.47 -12.45 13.92
CA GLN A 102 6.34 -12.75 12.49
C GLN A 102 5.61 -11.61 11.74
N ALA A 103 4.50 -11.13 12.29
CA ALA A 103 3.75 -10.04 11.70
C ALA A 103 4.56 -8.72 11.71
N ALA A 104 5.42 -8.49 12.70
CA ALA A 104 6.30 -7.33 12.74
C ALA A 104 7.36 -7.38 11.63
N ILE A 105 7.95 -8.56 11.40
CA ILE A 105 8.94 -8.77 10.33
C ILE A 105 8.31 -8.55 8.96
N VAL A 106 7.14 -9.14 8.70
CA VAL A 106 6.42 -8.96 7.42
C VAL A 106 6.12 -7.48 7.18
N ARG A 107 5.63 -6.75 8.19
CA ARG A 107 5.36 -5.31 8.07
C ARG A 107 6.62 -4.49 7.81
N ALA A 108 7.73 -4.80 8.49
CA ALA A 108 9.00 -4.11 8.28
C ALA A 108 9.50 -4.34 6.84
N TRP A 109 9.34 -5.56 6.33
CA TRP A 109 9.64 -5.90 4.94
C TRP A 109 8.75 -5.16 3.95
N ASP A 110 7.44 -5.10 4.19
CA ASP A 110 6.51 -4.35 3.34
C ASP A 110 6.84 -2.86 3.34
N ALA A 111 7.17 -2.27 4.50
CA ALA A 111 7.61 -0.89 4.57
C ALA A 111 8.92 -0.66 3.80
N TRP A 112 9.91 -1.54 3.97
CA TRP A 112 11.20 -1.47 3.28
C TRP A 112 11.05 -1.59 1.75
N THR A 113 10.18 -2.49 1.29
CA THR A 113 9.90 -2.70 -0.13
C THR A 113 8.88 -1.72 -0.70
N MET A 114 8.41 -0.77 0.10
CA MET A 114 7.31 0.15 -0.25
C MET A 114 6.07 -0.59 -0.77
N ASN A 115 5.74 -1.72 -0.15
CA ASN A 115 4.70 -2.65 -0.54
C ASN A 115 4.87 -3.16 -1.99
N GLY A 116 6.12 -3.43 -2.38
CA GLY A 116 6.49 -3.85 -3.73
C GLY A 116 6.29 -2.78 -4.82
N VAL A 117 6.04 -1.52 -4.46
CA VAL A 117 5.85 -0.43 -5.42
C VAL A 117 7.20 -0.03 -6.01
N ARG A 118 7.37 -0.29 -7.31
CA ARG A 118 8.58 0.09 -8.06
C ARG A 118 8.74 1.62 -8.13
N HIS A 119 9.98 2.13 -8.12
CA HIS A 119 10.27 3.57 -8.25
C HIS A 119 9.58 4.25 -9.45
N GLY A 120 9.47 3.57 -10.59
CA GLY A 120 8.78 4.11 -11.76
C GLY A 120 7.29 4.38 -11.52
N VAL A 121 6.64 3.58 -10.68
CA VAL A 121 5.24 3.79 -10.26
C VAL A 121 5.13 4.99 -9.34
N VAL A 122 6.03 5.10 -8.34
CA VAL A 122 6.08 6.26 -7.43
C VAL A 122 6.22 7.55 -8.24
N LEU A 123 7.16 7.59 -9.19
CA LEU A 123 7.38 8.75 -10.05
C LEU A 123 6.15 9.06 -10.92
N LYS A 124 5.47 8.05 -11.45
CA LYS A 124 4.24 8.23 -12.24
C LYS A 124 3.14 8.87 -11.40
N VAL A 125 2.89 8.33 -10.21
CA VAL A 125 1.86 8.85 -9.29
C VAL A 125 2.21 10.27 -8.84
N ALA A 126 3.45 10.53 -8.43
CA ALA A 126 3.90 11.87 -8.05
C ALA A 126 3.70 12.90 -9.17
N ARG A 127 3.96 12.53 -10.43
CA ARG A 127 3.71 13.40 -11.60
C ARG A 127 2.21 13.64 -11.84
N LEU A 128 1.35 12.65 -11.62
CA LEU A 128 -0.09 12.82 -11.73
C LEU A 128 -0.61 13.80 -10.66
N VAL A 129 -0.19 13.61 -9.41
CA VAL A 129 -0.56 14.50 -8.29
C VAL A 129 -0.06 15.92 -8.53
N ARG A 130 1.20 16.08 -8.98
CA ARG A 130 1.76 17.39 -9.32
C ARG A 130 0.91 18.12 -10.36
N ARG A 131 0.57 17.45 -11.47
CA ARG A 131 -0.24 18.04 -12.55
C ARG A 131 -1.64 18.42 -12.08
N ALA A 132 -2.27 17.57 -11.27
CA ALA A 132 -3.58 17.88 -10.68
C ALA A 132 -3.50 19.09 -9.75
N HIS A 133 -2.47 19.14 -8.88
CA HIS A 133 -2.25 20.29 -7.99
C HIS A 133 -2.01 21.57 -8.79
N GLU A 134 -1.16 21.55 -9.82
CA GLU A 134 -0.93 22.69 -10.72
C GLU A 134 -2.23 23.18 -11.37
N ALA A 135 -3.09 22.28 -11.86
CA ALA A 135 -4.39 22.64 -12.44
C ALA A 135 -5.34 23.27 -11.42
N LEU A 136 -5.42 22.71 -10.20
CA LEU A 136 -6.21 23.25 -9.10
C LEU A 136 -5.72 24.64 -8.67
N ARG A 137 -4.40 24.88 -8.71
CA ARG A 137 -3.81 26.19 -8.39
C ARG A 137 -4.06 27.25 -9.46
N GLN A 138 -4.35 26.86 -10.70
CA GLN A 138 -4.68 27.79 -11.79
C GLN A 138 -6.16 28.22 -11.76
N ALA A 139 -7.05 27.32 -11.35
CA ALA A 139 -8.47 27.60 -11.20
C ALA A 139 -8.76 28.08 -9.77
N VAL A 140 -8.49 29.34 -9.39
CA VAL A 140 -8.73 29.83 -8.03
C VAL A 140 -10.04 30.65 -7.94
N PRO A 141 -11.04 30.23 -7.14
CA PRO A 141 -11.16 28.96 -6.42
C PRO A 141 -11.54 27.79 -7.36
N PRO A 142 -11.09 26.55 -7.07
CA PRO A 142 -11.37 25.44 -7.96
C PRO A 142 -12.84 25.06 -7.82
N SER A 143 -13.54 24.99 -8.96
CA SER A 143 -14.91 24.49 -8.98
C SER A 143 -14.94 22.99 -8.66
N GLU A 144 -16.08 22.51 -8.18
CA GLU A 144 -16.28 21.07 -7.92
C GLU A 144 -16.07 20.24 -9.20
N GLN A 145 -16.45 20.80 -10.36
CA GLN A 145 -16.23 20.16 -11.66
C GLN A 145 -14.72 20.01 -11.99
N THR A 146 -13.90 21.02 -11.66
CA THR A 146 -12.43 20.94 -11.83
C THR A 146 -11.83 19.87 -10.91
N ILE A 147 -12.30 19.80 -9.66
CA ILE A 147 -11.88 18.77 -8.69
C ILE A 147 -12.24 17.37 -9.21
N GLN A 148 -13.48 17.17 -9.66
CA GLN A 148 -13.94 15.89 -10.17
C GLN A 148 -13.18 15.46 -11.43
N GLY A 149 -12.96 16.37 -12.39
CA GLY A 149 -12.17 16.09 -13.58
C GLY A 149 -10.70 15.71 -13.25
N CYS A 150 -10.08 16.38 -12.28
CA CYS A 150 -8.75 16.00 -11.81
C CYS A 150 -8.73 14.60 -11.18
N ALA A 151 -9.77 14.25 -10.41
CA ALA A 151 -9.91 12.94 -9.80
C ALA A 151 -10.08 11.83 -10.85
N GLU A 152 -10.89 12.06 -11.88
CA GLU A 152 -11.07 11.14 -13.01
C GLU A 152 -9.76 10.90 -13.75
N ILE A 153 -9.01 11.95 -14.04
CA ILE A 153 -7.70 11.85 -14.68
C ILE A 153 -6.74 11.03 -13.83
N ILE A 154 -6.65 11.32 -12.52
CA ILE A 154 -5.79 10.56 -11.61
C ILE A 154 -6.21 9.09 -11.62
N TYR A 155 -7.48 8.80 -11.34
CA TYR A 155 -8.02 7.45 -11.19
C TYR A 155 -7.77 6.59 -12.44
N ASN A 156 -8.09 7.12 -13.62
CA ASN A 156 -7.93 6.42 -14.89
C ASN A 156 -6.46 6.17 -15.25
N ASN A 157 -5.53 6.99 -14.74
CA ASN A 157 -4.10 6.88 -15.01
C ASN A 157 -3.31 6.14 -13.91
N LEU A 158 -3.96 5.77 -12.80
CA LEU A 158 -3.33 4.92 -11.79
C LEU A 158 -2.91 3.58 -12.41
N PRO A 159 -1.77 3.01 -12.00
CA PRO A 159 -1.42 1.66 -12.39
C PRO A 159 -2.51 0.66 -11.90
N PRO A 160 -2.75 -0.45 -12.62
CA PRO A 160 -3.89 -1.34 -12.38
C PRO A 160 -4.00 -1.81 -10.92
N LYS A 161 -2.89 -2.28 -10.34
CA LYS A 161 -2.84 -2.73 -8.94
C LYS A 161 -3.26 -1.64 -7.94
N GLN A 162 -2.87 -0.38 -8.16
CA GLN A 162 -3.27 0.72 -7.27
C GLN A 162 -4.74 1.08 -7.48
N ARG A 163 -5.22 1.06 -8.72
CA ARG A 163 -6.61 1.37 -9.06
C ARG A 163 -7.60 0.35 -8.50
N GLU A 164 -7.22 -0.93 -8.46
CA GLU A 164 -8.03 -2.01 -7.86
C GLU A 164 -8.21 -1.82 -6.36
N ASN A 165 -7.21 -1.26 -5.67
CA ASN A 165 -7.19 -1.09 -4.23
C ASN A 165 -7.73 0.27 -3.76
N ILE A 166 -7.96 1.20 -4.68
CA ILE A 166 -8.36 2.58 -4.36
C ILE A 166 -9.70 2.83 -5.04
N PRO A 167 -10.80 3.04 -4.31
CA PRO A 167 -12.07 3.43 -4.90
C PRO A 167 -11.99 4.86 -5.44
N PHE A 168 -12.83 5.20 -6.41
CA PHE A 168 -12.83 6.53 -7.05
C PHE A 168 -13.03 7.66 -6.02
N GLU A 169 -13.87 7.43 -5.03
CA GLU A 169 -14.17 8.34 -3.93
C GLU A 169 -12.92 8.70 -3.13
N ARG A 170 -11.98 7.75 -2.99
CA ARG A 170 -10.69 8.01 -2.33
C ARG A 170 -9.80 8.91 -3.20
N ALA A 171 -9.78 8.71 -4.53
CA ALA A 171 -9.08 9.60 -5.44
C ALA A 171 -9.67 11.02 -5.41
N LEU A 172 -11.00 11.15 -5.39
CA LEU A 172 -11.70 12.42 -5.24
C LEU A 172 -11.35 13.11 -3.92
N TRP A 173 -11.34 12.37 -2.81
CA TRP A 173 -10.93 12.87 -1.51
C TRP A 173 -9.48 13.37 -1.54
N VAL A 174 -8.55 12.62 -2.14
CA VAL A 174 -7.15 13.05 -2.29
C VAL A 174 -7.07 14.38 -3.05
N VAL A 175 -7.79 14.53 -4.16
CA VAL A 175 -7.79 15.78 -4.93
C VAL A 175 -8.32 16.96 -4.11
N ARG A 176 -9.41 16.76 -3.35
CA ARG A 176 -9.92 17.79 -2.43
C ARG A 176 -8.89 18.16 -1.36
N SER A 177 -8.22 17.17 -0.78
CA SER A 177 -7.19 17.39 0.24
C SER A 177 -6.00 18.18 -0.31
N ILE A 178 -5.45 17.80 -1.48
CA ILE A 178 -4.30 18.52 -2.05
C ILE A 178 -4.67 19.93 -2.53
N ALA A 179 -5.93 20.18 -2.92
CA ALA A 179 -6.39 21.52 -3.30
C ALA A 179 -6.29 22.54 -2.14
N LEU A 180 -6.41 22.05 -0.90
CA LEU A 180 -6.28 22.86 0.32
C LEU A 180 -4.82 23.09 0.74
N VAL A 181 -3.86 22.36 0.16
CA VAL A 181 -2.44 22.43 0.53
C VAL A 181 -1.73 23.50 -0.33
N PRO A 182 -1.18 24.57 0.27
CA PRO A 182 -0.48 25.61 -0.50
C PRO A 182 0.86 25.13 -1.07
N ASP A 183 1.60 24.34 -0.30
CA ASP A 183 2.94 23.88 -0.67
C ASP A 183 2.85 22.70 -1.67
N PRO A 184 3.46 22.83 -2.87
CA PRO A 184 3.40 21.78 -3.88
C PRO A 184 4.08 20.48 -3.45
N TRP A 185 5.19 20.55 -2.70
CA TRP A 185 5.90 19.36 -2.26
C TRP A 185 5.06 18.55 -1.27
N VAL A 186 4.46 19.23 -0.29
CA VAL A 186 3.55 18.63 0.70
C VAL A 186 2.33 18.01 0.00
N ALA A 187 1.74 18.70 -0.98
CA ALA A 187 0.63 18.18 -1.77
C ALA A 187 1.00 16.90 -2.55
N ILE A 188 2.15 16.90 -3.23
CA ILE A 188 2.66 15.75 -3.98
C ILE A 188 2.95 14.59 -3.04
N PHE A 189 3.61 14.85 -1.91
CA PHE A 189 3.98 13.86 -0.92
C PHE A 189 2.74 13.17 -0.33
N HIS A 190 1.79 13.93 0.22
CA HIS A 190 0.58 13.35 0.82
C HIS A 190 -0.31 12.67 -0.22
N GLY A 191 -0.50 13.30 -1.38
CA GLY A 191 -1.30 12.70 -2.45
C GLY A 191 -0.69 11.39 -2.95
N SER A 192 0.64 11.30 -3.05
CA SER A 192 1.32 10.07 -3.47
C SER A 192 1.22 8.98 -2.40
N ILE A 193 1.41 9.31 -1.12
CA ILE A 193 1.26 8.35 -0.02
C ILE A 193 -0.15 7.73 -0.01
N GLU A 194 -1.17 8.56 -0.17
CA GLU A 194 -2.56 8.12 -0.18
C GLU A 194 -2.88 7.28 -1.43
N LEU A 195 -2.44 7.72 -2.61
CA LEU A 195 -2.68 7.00 -3.88
C LEU A 195 -1.83 5.73 -4.05
N LEU A 196 -0.81 5.54 -3.23
CA LEU A 196 -0.02 4.31 -3.19
C LEU A 196 -0.48 3.36 -2.08
N GLY A 197 -1.47 3.76 -1.26
CA GLY A 197 -1.99 2.97 -0.14
C GLY A 197 -1.03 2.86 1.04
N TRP A 198 0.07 3.62 1.06
CA TRP A 198 1.06 3.57 2.13
C TRP A 198 0.49 4.12 3.45
N ALA A 199 -0.42 5.09 3.38
CA ALA A 199 -1.12 5.60 4.55
C ALA A 199 -1.91 4.52 5.28
N ASP A 200 -2.61 3.65 4.55
CA ASP A 200 -3.44 2.62 5.16
C ASP A 200 -2.58 1.53 5.82
N GLY A 201 -1.44 1.17 5.21
CA GLY A 201 -0.44 0.30 5.83
C GLY A 201 0.13 0.88 7.14
N ALA A 202 0.48 2.17 7.14
CA ALA A 202 0.97 2.85 8.33
C ALA A 202 -0.10 2.95 9.44
N ARG A 203 -1.36 3.24 9.08
CA ARG A 203 -2.48 3.29 10.03
C ARG A 203 -2.80 1.92 10.62
N ALA A 204 -2.80 0.87 9.79
CA ALA A 204 -2.99 -0.50 10.25
C ALA A 204 -1.90 -0.91 11.25
N HIS A 205 -0.66 -0.52 10.98
CA HIS A 205 0.45 -0.74 11.92
C HIS A 205 0.25 0.01 13.24
N ALA A 206 -0.06 1.30 13.19
CA ALA A 206 -0.31 2.10 14.39
C ALA A 206 -1.47 1.51 15.23
N ALA A 207 -2.57 1.11 14.59
CA ALA A 207 -3.71 0.49 15.26
C ALA A 207 -3.33 -0.83 15.96
N TYR A 208 -2.51 -1.67 15.31
CA TYR A 208 -1.99 -2.89 15.90
C TYR A 208 -1.13 -2.61 17.13
N VAL A 209 -0.15 -1.68 17.02
CA VAL A 209 0.75 -1.32 18.13
C VAL A 209 -0.05 -0.80 19.34
N ILE A 210 -1.03 0.07 19.09
CA ILE A 210 -1.93 0.59 20.13
C ILE A 210 -2.71 -0.56 20.78
N ARG A 211 -3.28 -1.47 19.98
CA ARG A 211 -4.03 -2.63 20.50
C ARG A 211 -3.15 -3.53 21.37
N SER A 212 -1.94 -3.88 20.91
CA SER A 212 -0.99 -4.69 21.69
C SER A 212 -0.57 -4.00 22.98
N ALA A 213 -0.34 -2.67 22.95
CA ALA A 213 -0.03 -1.90 24.15
C ALA A 213 -1.18 -1.93 25.17
N ILE A 214 -2.44 -1.76 24.72
CA ILE A 214 -3.63 -1.83 25.57
C ILE A 214 -3.78 -3.22 26.20
N HIS A 215 -3.62 -4.30 25.43
CA HIS A 215 -3.77 -5.67 25.95
C HIS A 215 -2.72 -6.02 27.01
N ARG A 216 -1.48 -5.56 26.81
CA ARG A 216 -0.40 -5.76 27.79
C ARG A 216 -0.58 -4.88 29.03
N GLY A 217 -1.13 -3.67 28.89
CA GLY A 217 -1.41 -2.75 30.00
C GLY A 217 -2.62 -3.12 30.87
N GLY A 218 -3.59 -3.88 30.34
CA GLY A 218 -4.76 -4.35 31.08
C GLY A 218 -4.59 -5.67 31.83
N SER A 219 -3.38 -6.25 31.80
CA SER A 219 -3.03 -7.51 32.49
C SER A 219 -2.22 -7.29 33.79
N GLN A 220 -2.23 -6.06 34.31
CA GLN A 220 -1.71 -5.66 35.63
C GLN A 220 -2.87 -5.31 36.56
#